data_AF-A0A7H9B8F1-F1
#
_entry.id   AF-A0A7H9B8F1-F1
#
_cell.length_a   1.000
_cell.length_b   1.000
_cell.length_c   1.000
_cell.angle_alpha   90.00
_cell.angle_beta   90.00
_cell.angle_gamma   90.00
#
_symmetry.space_group_name_H-M   'P 1'
#
loop_
_entity.id
_entity.type
_entity.pdbx_description
1 polymer ?
#
loop_
_entity_poly.entity_id
_entity_poly.type
_entity_poly.pdbx_seq_one_letter_code
_entity_poly.pdbx_strand_id
1 'polypeptide(L)'
;MSVPFASYSSPDLESHVFRVDPTCPRYQTTDGSTTGPSPHVLNAGQIDKDRPSEPRTDDNGQITTLGQLRCHLTGLQDEINDFLTERMEIAKGKKTKLEESREQRIETEIKGLLDGGDDNGNDDNS
;
A
#
# COMPACT_ATOMS: atom_id res chain seq x y z
N MET A 1 14.49 24.79 14.89
CA MET A 1 13.18 24.76 14.20
C MET A 1 12.54 23.42 14.48
N SER A 2 11.24 23.37 14.76
CA SER A 2 10.50 22.12 14.95
C SER A 2 10.25 21.46 13.60
N VAL A 3 10.65 20.20 13.45
CA VAL A 3 10.28 19.39 12.28
C VAL A 3 8.87 18.82 12.48
N PRO A 4 8.05 18.72 11.42
CA PRO A 4 6.73 18.11 11.53
C PRO A 4 6.88 16.61 11.82
N PHE A 5 5.85 16.04 12.43
CA PHE A 5 5.74 14.60 12.68
C PHE A 5 4.26 14.21 12.62
N ALA A 6 3.98 12.93 12.42
CA ALA A 6 2.63 12.39 12.44
C ALA A 6 2.58 11.13 13.31
N SER A 7 1.40 10.84 13.85
CA SER A 7 1.15 9.63 14.65
C SER A 7 -0.09 8.95 14.13
N TYR A 8 0.04 7.67 13.81
CA TYR A 8 -1.05 6.78 13.43
C TYR A 8 -1.39 5.84 14.59
N SER A 9 -2.68 5.55 14.75
CA SER A 9 -3.17 4.58 15.73
C SER A 9 -4.39 3.87 15.15
N SER A 10 -4.50 2.58 15.42
CA SER A 10 -5.58 1.72 14.97
C SER A 10 -5.87 0.68 16.05
N PRO A 11 -7.11 0.17 16.18
CA PRO A 11 -7.42 -0.88 17.16
C PRO A 11 -6.55 -2.13 17.03
N ASP A 12 -6.08 -2.42 15.81
CA ASP A 12 -5.34 -3.65 15.49
C ASP A 12 -3.81 -3.46 15.53
N LEU A 13 -3.31 -2.28 15.89
CA LEU A 13 -1.88 -1.95 15.85
C LEU A 13 -1.49 -0.97 16.96
N GLU A 14 -0.32 -1.18 17.55
CA GLU A 14 0.32 -0.17 18.38
C GLU A 14 0.57 1.12 17.59
N SER A 15 0.62 2.25 18.29
CA SER A 15 0.78 3.55 17.63
C SER A 15 2.09 3.63 16.86
N HIS A 16 2.00 4.04 15.60
CA HIS A 16 3.14 4.24 14.72
C HIS A 16 3.41 5.74 14.58
N VAL A 17 4.68 6.16 14.73
CA VAL A 17 5.06 7.58 14.69
C VAL A 17 5.97 7.81 13.49
N PHE A 18 5.54 8.66 12.58
CA PHE A 18 6.31 9.13 11.43
C PHE A 18 7.14 10.34 11.82
N ARG A 19 8.44 10.30 11.55
CA ARG A 19 9.39 11.37 11.89
C ARG A 19 10.18 11.77 10.66
N VAL A 20 10.28 13.07 10.45
CA VAL A 20 11.15 13.61 9.40
C VAL A 20 12.60 13.30 9.74
N ASP A 21 13.28 12.64 8.80
CA ASP A 21 14.73 12.50 8.77
C ASP A 21 15.32 13.49 7.75
N PRO A 22 15.95 14.60 8.20
CA PRO A 22 16.52 15.60 7.31
C PRO A 22 17.64 15.07 6.41
N THR A 23 18.22 13.91 6.73
CA THR A 23 19.29 13.28 5.93
C THR A 23 18.74 12.40 4.81
N CYS A 24 17.46 12.04 4.87
CA CYS A 24 16.82 11.19 3.89
C CYS A 24 16.35 12.04 2.68
N PRO A 25 16.69 11.66 1.43
CA PRO A 25 16.35 12.42 0.23
C PRO A 25 14.84 12.70 0.06
N ARG A 26 13.99 11.81 0.56
CA ARG A 26 12.53 11.93 0.52
C ARG A 26 12.00 13.19 1.23
N TYR A 27 12.69 13.69 2.25
CA TYR A 27 12.30 14.93 2.94
C TYR A 27 13.04 16.17 2.41
N GLN A 28 13.80 16.03 1.32
CA GLN A 28 14.55 17.12 0.68
C GLN A 28 13.98 17.49 -0.69
N THR A 29 12.92 16.81 -1.14
CA THR A 29 12.25 17.04 -2.42
C THR A 29 10.80 17.48 -2.21
N THR A 30 10.28 18.25 -3.16
CA THR A 30 8.84 18.58 -3.23
C THR A 30 8.09 17.73 -4.24
N ASP A 31 8.82 16.89 -4.96
CA ASP A 31 8.34 15.90 -5.91
C ASP A 31 8.55 14.51 -5.28
N GLY A 32 7.51 14.04 -4.58
CA GLY A 32 7.54 12.78 -3.85
C GLY A 32 7.23 11.58 -4.74
N SER A 33 7.59 10.37 -4.31
CA SER A 33 7.36 9.14 -5.10
C SER A 33 5.88 8.78 -5.23
N THR A 34 5.05 9.23 -4.30
CA THR A 34 3.58 9.07 -4.37
C THR A 34 2.90 10.31 -4.92
N THR A 35 3.68 11.30 -5.36
CA THR A 35 3.18 12.53 -5.98
C THR A 35 3.19 12.35 -7.50
N GLY A 36 2.03 12.48 -8.13
CA GLY A 36 1.90 12.43 -9.60
C GLY A 36 1.13 11.23 -10.14
N PRO A 37 1.01 11.14 -11.48
CA PRO A 37 0.26 10.08 -12.15
C PRO A 37 0.86 8.70 -11.91
N SER A 38 0.02 7.66 -11.93
CA SER A 38 0.51 6.29 -11.77
C SER A 38 1.47 5.90 -12.90
N PRO A 39 2.38 4.93 -12.67
CA PRO A 39 3.30 4.45 -13.71
C PRO A 39 2.58 3.98 -14.98
N HIS A 40 1.35 3.47 -14.84
CA HIS A 40 0.54 3.04 -15.97
C HIS A 40 0.16 4.22 -16.89
N VAL A 41 -0.13 5.39 -16.31
CA VAL A 41 -0.47 6.61 -17.07
C VAL A 41 0.78 7.22 -17.71
N LEU A 42 1.92 7.21 -17.00
CA LEU A 42 3.19 7.71 -17.54
C LEU A 42 3.68 6.83 -18.71
N ASN A 43 3.57 5.51 -18.60
CA ASN A 43 3.94 4.56 -19.67
C ASN A 43 3.05 4.67 -20.92
N ALA A 44 1.84 5.24 -20.79
CA ALA A 44 0.95 5.53 -21.91
C ALA A 44 1.36 6.81 -22.69
N GLY A 45 2.49 7.43 -22.34
CA GLY A 45 3.06 8.59 -23.05
C GLY A 45 2.53 9.95 -22.57
N GLN A 46 1.85 10.01 -21.42
CA GLN A 46 1.45 11.28 -20.83
C GLN A 46 2.62 11.96 -20.11
N ILE A 47 2.73 13.27 -20.32
CA ILE A 47 3.65 14.16 -19.59
C ILE A 47 2.90 14.70 -18.37
N ASP A 48 3.46 14.54 -17.19
CA ASP A 48 2.94 15.13 -15.95
C ASP A 48 3.14 16.66 -15.96
N LYS A 49 2.05 17.37 -16.25
CA LYS A 49 2.03 18.85 -16.24
C LYS A 49 1.73 19.42 -14.86
N ASP A 50 1.26 18.59 -13.92
CA ASP A 50 0.89 19.01 -12.57
C ASP A 50 2.03 18.76 -11.57
N ARG A 51 3.20 18.38 -12.07
CA ARG A 51 4.41 18.14 -11.29
C ARG A 51 4.70 19.35 -10.38
N PRO A 52 4.94 19.12 -9.07
CA PRO A 52 5.26 20.19 -8.14
C PRO A 52 6.50 20.97 -8.58
N SER A 53 6.49 22.29 -8.33
CA SER A 53 7.70 23.10 -8.50
C SER A 53 8.77 22.73 -7.49
N GLU A 54 10.04 22.97 -7.84
CA GLU A 54 11.19 22.82 -6.94
C GLU A 54 11.05 23.67 -5.65
N PRO A 55 11.72 23.29 -4.54
CA PRO A 55 11.69 24.03 -3.29
C PRO A 55 12.08 25.49 -3.47
N ARG A 56 11.31 26.41 -2.89
CA ARG A 56 11.60 27.85 -2.98
C ARG A 56 12.89 28.20 -2.23
N THR A 57 13.83 28.83 -2.93
CA THR A 57 15.08 29.37 -2.40
C THR A 57 15.01 30.88 -2.15
N ASP A 58 15.87 31.37 -1.26
CA ASP A 58 16.12 32.79 -1.03
C ASP A 58 17.21 33.33 -1.98
N ASP A 59 17.51 34.64 -1.87
CA ASP A 59 18.50 35.31 -2.72
C ASP A 59 19.94 34.80 -2.52
N ASN A 60 20.19 34.05 -1.43
CA ASN A 60 21.48 33.42 -1.15
C ASN A 60 21.54 31.97 -1.64
N GLY A 61 20.50 31.49 -2.33
CA GLY A 61 20.39 30.11 -2.81
C GLY A 61 20.05 29.10 -1.71
N GLN A 62 19.67 29.55 -0.51
CA GLN A 62 19.25 28.67 0.58
C GLN A 62 17.76 28.39 0.49
N ILE A 63 17.33 27.16 0.81
CA ILE A 63 15.90 26.82 0.84
C ILE A 63 15.22 27.64 1.93
N THR A 64 14.15 28.35 1.58
CA THR A 64 13.34 29.11 2.53
C THR A 64 12.72 28.18 3.57
N THR A 65 12.40 28.68 4.76
CA THR A 65 11.74 27.87 5.80
C THR A 65 10.46 27.20 5.32
N LEU A 66 9.66 27.88 4.49
CA LEU A 66 8.45 27.31 3.88
C LEU A 66 8.77 26.28 2.79
N GLY A 67 9.83 26.50 2.00
CA GLY A 67 10.32 25.51 1.04
C GLY A 67 10.75 24.22 1.74
N GLN A 68 11.48 24.35 2.84
CA GLN A 68 11.93 23.21 3.64
C GLN A 68 10.76 22.49 4.32
N LEU A 69 9.79 23.24 4.85
CA LEU A 69 8.55 22.66 5.37
C LEU A 69 7.79 21.87 4.30
N ARG A 70 7.69 22.39 3.07
CA ARG A 70 7.04 21.68 1.97
C ARG A 70 7.75 20.35 1.66
N CYS A 71 9.08 20.34 1.63
CA CYS A 71 9.86 19.11 1.43
C CYS A 71 9.59 18.08 2.53
N HIS A 72 9.60 18.53 3.80
CA HIS A 72 9.31 17.66 4.93
C HIS A 72 7.90 17.07 4.87
N LEU A 73 6.90 17.86 4.47
CA LEU A 73 5.52 17.40 4.34
C LEU A 73 5.35 16.43 3.16
N THR A 74 6.00 16.67 2.02
CA THR A 74 6.03 15.74 0.89
C THR A 74 6.60 14.40 1.32
N GLY A 75 7.72 14.40 2.05
CA GLY A 75 8.32 13.15 2.51
C GLY A 75 7.45 12.39 3.52
N LEU A 76 6.78 13.10 4.44
CA LEU A 76 5.82 12.49 5.36
C LEU A 76 4.59 11.93 4.61
N GLN A 77 4.11 12.63 3.59
CA GLN A 77 3.01 12.15 2.75
C GLN A 77 3.35 10.82 2.08
N ASP A 78 4.52 10.72 1.46
CA ASP A 78 5.00 9.48 0.84
C ASP A 78 5.10 8.34 1.86
N GLU A 79 5.72 8.60 3.01
CA GLU A 79 5.89 7.59 4.06
C GLU A 79 4.54 7.07 4.60
N ILE A 80 3.58 7.98 4.82
CA ILE A 80 2.22 7.61 5.24
C ILE A 80 1.52 6.80 4.15
N ASN A 81 1.65 7.19 2.89
CA ASN A 81 1.03 6.51 1.77
C ASN A 81 1.60 5.09 1.58
N ASP A 82 2.92 4.93 1.67
CA ASP A 82 3.60 3.63 1.63
C ASP A 82 3.08 2.74 2.76
N PHE A 83 3.07 3.25 3.99
CA PHE A 83 2.61 2.52 5.18
C PHE A 83 1.16 2.05 5.06
N LEU A 84 0.25 2.93 4.63
CA LEU A 84 -1.16 2.58 4.47
C LEU A 84 -1.38 1.62 3.30
N THR A 85 -0.62 1.76 2.21
CA THR A 85 -0.70 0.87 1.06
C THR A 85 -0.27 -0.55 1.44
N GLU A 86 0.86 -0.70 2.13
CA GLU A 86 1.33 -1.98 2.64
C GLU A 86 0.27 -2.64 3.55
N ARG A 87 -0.33 -1.84 4.45
CA ARG A 87 -1.41 -2.30 5.33
C ARG A 87 -2.63 -2.81 4.57
N MET A 88 -3.03 -2.11 3.50
CA MET A 88 -4.13 -2.55 2.64
C MET A 88 -3.79 -3.85 1.90
N GLU A 89 -2.57 -4.00 1.40
CA GLU A 89 -2.14 -5.23 0.72
C GLU A 89 -2.11 -6.43 1.68
N ILE A 90 -1.64 -6.25 2.91
CA ILE A 90 -1.70 -7.29 3.96
C ILE A 90 -3.16 -7.68 4.26
N ALA A 91 -4.06 -6.70 4.37
CA ALA A 91 -5.47 -6.95 4.62
C ALA A 91 -6.15 -7.69 3.46
N LYS A 92 -5.86 -7.31 2.21
CA LYS A 92 -6.34 -8.02 1.00
C LYS A 92 -5.81 -9.45 0.96
N GLY A 93 -4.51 -9.66 1.15
CA GLY A 93 -3.91 -11.00 1.14
C GLY A 93 -4.49 -11.93 2.21
N LYS A 94 -4.83 -11.41 3.40
CA LYS A 94 -5.56 -12.17 4.42
C LYS A 94 -6.97 -12.57 3.96
N LYS A 95 -7.69 -11.67 3.26
CA LYS A 95 -9.02 -11.95 2.73
C LYS A 95 -8.96 -13.00 1.62
N THR A 96 -8.03 -12.88 0.67
CA THR A 96 -7.87 -13.85 -0.42
C THR A 96 -7.52 -15.24 0.11
N LYS A 97 -6.58 -15.36 1.06
CA LYS A 97 -6.26 -16.65 1.69
C LYS A 97 -7.46 -17.28 2.42
N LEU A 98 -8.32 -16.46 3.02
CA LEU A 98 -9.53 -16.92 3.69
C LEU A 98 -10.58 -17.42 2.67
N GLU A 99 -10.72 -16.74 1.53
CA GLU A 99 -11.61 -17.16 0.44
C GLU A 99 -11.09 -18.44 -0.23
N GLU A 100 -9.80 -18.54 -0.54
CA GLU A 100 -9.17 -19.77 -1.06
C GLU A 100 -9.35 -20.96 -0.10
N SER A 101 -9.16 -20.74 1.21
CA SER A 101 -9.40 -21.77 2.22
C SER A 101 -10.86 -22.21 2.28
N ARG A 102 -11.80 -21.31 1.98
CA ARG A 102 -13.23 -21.62 1.99
C ARG A 102 -13.61 -22.41 0.74
N GLU A 103 -13.09 -22.04 -0.42
CA GLU A 103 -13.29 -22.75 -1.69
C GLU A 103 -12.73 -24.17 -1.64
N GLN A 104 -11.52 -24.36 -1.11
CA GLN A 104 -10.93 -25.70 -0.94
C GLN A 104 -11.76 -26.62 -0.05
N ARG A 105 -12.39 -26.08 1.01
CA ARG A 105 -13.31 -26.87 1.87
C ARG A 105 -14.57 -27.27 1.12
N ILE A 106 -15.16 -26.33 0.39
CA ILE A 106 -16.35 -26.57 -0.43
C ILE A 106 -16.06 -27.62 -1.51
N GLU A 107 -14.92 -27.54 -2.20
CA GLU A 107 -14.51 -28.55 -3.19
C GLU A 107 -14.32 -29.94 -2.58
N THR A 108 -13.72 -30.02 -1.38
CA THR A 108 -13.52 -31.29 -0.68
C THR A 108 -14.86 -31.92 -0.28
N GLU A 109 -15.81 -31.10 0.21
CA GLU A 109 -17.16 -31.54 0.54
C GLU A 109 -17.94 -31.99 -0.70
N ILE A 110 -17.89 -31.22 -1.81
CA ILE A 110 -18.52 -31.60 -3.07
C ILE A 110 -17.95 -32.92 -3.59
N LYS A 111 -16.63 -33.10 -3.55
CA LYS A 111 -15.98 -34.34 -3.98
C LYS A 111 -16.42 -35.53 -3.13
N GLY A 112 -16.51 -35.38 -1.81
CA GLY A 112 -16.98 -36.44 -0.92
C GLY A 112 -18.45 -36.81 -1.14
N LEU A 113 -19.31 -35.86 -1.53
CA LEU A 113 -20.70 -36.13 -1.88
C LEU A 113 -20.85 -36.79 -3.26
N LEU A 114 -19.97 -36.47 -4.21
CA LEU A 114 -20.01 -37.02 -5.57
C LEU A 114 -19.42 -38.44 -5.67
N ASP A 115 -18.53 -38.81 -4.74
CA ASP A 115 -17.89 -40.14 -4.63
C ASP A 115 -18.77 -41.17 -3.89
N GLY A 116 -19.87 -40.73 -3.27
CA GLY A 116 -20.81 -41.59 -2.52
C GLY A 116 -21.88 -42.28 -3.37
N GLY A 117 -21.55 -42.65 -4.61
CA GLY A 117 -22.53 -43.05 -5.63
C GLY A 117 -22.28 -44.38 -6.34
N ASP A 118 -21.51 -45.31 -5.77
CA ASP A 118 -21.39 -46.66 -6.35
C ASP A 118 -21.08 -47.74 -5.29
N ASP A 119 -22.08 -48.13 -4.50
CA ASP A 119 -22.09 -49.46 -3.88
C ASP A 119 -23.52 -49.91 -3.55
N ASN A 120 -24.20 -50.52 -4.53
CA ASN A 120 -24.87 -51.82 -4.39
C ASN A 120 -25.82 -52.12 -5.54
N GLY A 121 -25.53 -53.22 -6.24
CA GLY A 121 -26.49 -53.84 -7.15
C GLY A 121 -25.96 -54.95 -8.04
N ASN A 122 -24.94 -55.71 -7.63
CA ASN A 122 -24.56 -56.94 -8.33
C ASN A 122 -24.57 -58.13 -7.36
N ASP A 123 -25.79 -58.53 -6.95
CA ASP A 123 -26.04 -59.87 -6.39
C ASP A 123 -26.28 -60.84 -7.55
N ASP A 124 -25.19 -61.34 -8.12
CA ASP A 124 -25.16 -62.59 -8.88
C ASP A 124 -24.85 -63.72 -7.89
N ASN A 125 -25.82 -64.59 -7.60
CA ASN A 125 -25.50 -65.95 -7.16
C ASN A 125 -26.58 -66.98 -7.52
N SER A 126 -26.20 -67.81 -8.50
CA SER A 126 -26.47 -69.26 -8.72
C SER A 126 -27.85 -69.86 -8.44
#